data_AF-A0A969VBP4-F1
#
_entry.id   AF-A0A969VBP4-F1
#
_cell.length_a   1.000
_cell.length_b   1.000
_cell.length_c   1.000
_cell.angle_alpha   90.00
_cell.angle_beta   90.00
_cell.angle_gamma   90.00
#
_symmetry.space_group_name_H-M   'P 1'
#
loop_
_entity.id
_entity.type
_entity.pdbx_description
1 polymer ?
#
loop_
_entity_poly.entity_id
_entity_poly.type
_entity_poly.pdbx_seq_one_letter_code
_entity_poly.pdbx_strand_id
1 'polypeptide(L)'
;MLPNKEGQRVPNVTFRTRKDNEWVDVTTDDLFAGKTVVVFSLPGAFTPTCSSTHLPGYNELAKVFKANGVDEIVCISVNDTFVMNEWAKDQEAENVTLIPDGNGEFSEGMGMLVDKADLGFGKRSWRYSMLVKDGLVEKMFIEPEEPGDPFKVSDAGTMLNYINSEAAKPKVVSLFAKIGCPFCARAKTLLKEKGLDYEEIVLGRDVTTRSLRAVTGATTVPQIFIDGKLIGDSEALASYLAAS
;
A
#
# COMPACT_ATOMS: atom_id res chain seq x y z
N MET A 1 -10.63 -13.94 22.13
CA MET A 1 -9.87 -12.71 22.31
C MET A 1 -8.45 -12.95 21.88
N LEU A 2 -8.14 -12.46 20.69
CA LEU A 2 -6.81 -12.52 20.09
C LEU A 2 -5.79 -11.78 20.97
N PRO A 3 -4.57 -12.32 21.18
CA PRO A 3 -3.58 -11.74 22.08
C PRO A 3 -2.96 -10.45 21.50
N ASN A 4 -2.82 -9.43 22.35
CA ASN A 4 -1.98 -8.27 22.04
C ASN A 4 -0.50 -8.59 22.33
N LYS A 5 0.38 -8.24 21.40
CA LYS A 5 1.83 -8.53 21.46
C LYS A 5 2.70 -7.29 21.71
N GLU A 6 2.11 -6.14 22.06
CA GLU A 6 2.85 -4.92 22.42
C GLU A 6 3.88 -5.21 23.53
N GLY A 7 5.09 -4.69 23.37
CA GLY A 7 6.23 -4.93 24.25
C GLY A 7 6.90 -6.30 24.11
N GLN A 8 6.45 -7.15 23.18
CA GLN A 8 7.09 -8.44 22.88
C GLN A 8 7.86 -8.37 21.56
N ARG A 9 8.87 -9.23 21.41
CA ARG A 9 9.54 -9.41 20.12
C ARG A 9 8.67 -10.19 19.15
N VAL A 10 8.78 -9.85 17.87
CA VAL A 10 8.16 -10.63 16.78
C VAL A 10 8.73 -12.06 16.74
N PRO A 11 7.97 -13.06 16.23
CA PRO A 11 8.44 -14.43 16.08
C PRO A 11 9.69 -14.53 15.20
N ASN A 12 10.63 -15.39 15.60
CA ASN A 12 11.81 -15.72 14.80
C ASN A 12 11.44 -16.79 13.76
N VAL A 13 11.34 -16.40 12.49
CA VAL A 13 10.89 -17.23 11.36
C VAL A 13 11.83 -17.00 10.17
N THR A 14 11.92 -17.99 9.29
CA THR A 14 12.56 -17.86 7.98
C THR A 14 11.53 -18.10 6.88
N PHE A 15 11.19 -17.05 6.13
CA PHE A 15 10.25 -17.11 5.02
C PHE A 15 10.93 -17.62 3.76
N ARG A 16 10.28 -18.58 3.08
CA ARG A 16 10.74 -19.12 1.80
C ARG A 16 10.16 -18.27 0.67
N THR A 17 10.95 -17.32 0.19
CA THR A 17 10.53 -16.38 -0.86
C THR A 17 11.11 -16.76 -2.22
N ARG A 18 10.58 -16.18 -3.28
CA ARG A 18 11.16 -16.23 -4.62
C ARG A 18 11.43 -14.86 -5.18
N LYS A 19 12.65 -14.66 -5.66
CA LYS A 19 13.09 -13.45 -6.38
C LYS A 19 13.82 -13.88 -7.64
N ASP A 20 13.49 -13.27 -8.78
CA ASP A 20 14.16 -13.53 -10.08
C ASP A 20 14.24 -15.02 -10.45
N ASN A 21 13.18 -15.79 -10.14
CA ASN A 21 13.15 -17.25 -10.31
C ASN A 21 14.26 -18.00 -9.57
N GLU A 22 14.68 -17.50 -8.41
CA GLU A 22 15.54 -18.18 -7.44
C GLU A 22 14.84 -18.26 -6.08
N TRP A 23 15.23 -19.24 -5.26
CA TRP A 23 14.78 -19.32 -3.87
C TRP A 23 15.63 -18.39 -3.02
N VAL A 24 14.97 -17.58 -2.19
CA VAL A 24 15.63 -16.66 -1.28
C VAL A 24 15.00 -16.81 0.09
N ASP A 25 15.81 -17.16 1.07
CA ASP A 25 15.39 -17.17 2.47
C ASP A 25 15.44 -15.73 2.99
N VAL A 26 14.33 -15.28 3.57
CA VAL A 26 14.22 -13.98 4.24
C VAL A 26 13.91 -14.25 5.70
N THR A 27 14.77 -13.81 6.60
CA THR A 27 14.58 -14.01 8.04
C THR A 27 13.81 -12.86 8.68
N THR A 28 13.22 -13.11 9.85
CA THR A 28 12.68 -12.04 10.71
C THR A 28 13.73 -10.95 10.97
N ASP A 29 15.00 -11.30 11.19
CA ASP A 29 16.05 -10.31 11.46
C ASP A 29 16.34 -9.43 10.22
N ASP A 30 16.33 -10.00 9.00
CA ASP A 30 16.46 -9.23 7.75
C ASP A 30 15.37 -8.16 7.61
N LEU A 31 14.15 -8.48 8.09
CA LEU A 31 13.00 -7.58 8.05
C LEU A 31 13.04 -6.54 9.16
N PHE A 32 13.41 -6.90 10.39
CA PHE A 32 13.10 -6.07 11.56
C PHE A 32 14.31 -5.56 12.35
N ALA A 33 15.49 -6.18 12.24
CA ALA A 33 16.64 -5.80 13.08
C ALA A 33 17.13 -4.39 12.73
N GLY A 34 17.23 -3.52 13.74
CA GLY A 34 17.66 -2.13 13.59
C GLY A 34 16.75 -1.23 12.76
N LYS A 35 15.53 -1.68 12.42
CA LYS A 35 14.57 -0.96 11.57
C LYS A 35 13.29 -0.58 12.33
N THR A 36 12.64 0.50 11.89
CA THR A 36 11.25 0.80 12.19
C THR A 36 10.37 0.32 11.04
N VAL A 37 9.53 -0.68 11.29
CA VAL A 37 8.76 -1.37 10.26
C VAL A 37 7.27 -1.30 10.58
N VAL A 38 6.49 -0.84 9.62
CA VAL A 38 5.03 -1.02 9.67
C VAL A 38 4.71 -2.38 9.08
N VAL A 39 3.98 -3.21 9.81
CA VAL A 39 3.50 -4.51 9.34
C VAL A 39 1.99 -4.49 9.31
N PHE A 40 1.41 -5.06 8.27
CA PHE A 40 0.00 -5.45 8.31
C PHE A 40 -0.16 -6.87 7.78
N SER A 41 -1.08 -7.60 8.40
CA SER A 41 -1.44 -8.95 8.00
C SER A 41 -2.90 -9.02 7.60
N LEU A 42 -3.19 -9.97 6.72
CA LEU A 42 -4.50 -10.11 6.12
C LEU A 42 -4.87 -11.57 5.83
N PRO A 43 -6.18 -11.88 5.70
CA PRO A 43 -6.64 -13.26 5.57
C PRO A 43 -6.11 -14.02 4.35
N GLY A 44 -5.90 -13.34 3.22
CA GLY A 44 -5.36 -13.98 2.03
C GLY A 44 -5.21 -13.02 0.85
N ALA A 45 -4.21 -13.27 0.01
CA ALA A 45 -4.05 -12.63 -1.30
C ALA A 45 -5.33 -12.77 -2.16
N PHE A 46 -5.56 -11.82 -3.07
CA PHE A 46 -6.73 -11.75 -3.97
C PHE A 46 -8.11 -11.64 -3.30
N THR A 47 -8.20 -11.56 -1.98
CA THR A 47 -9.48 -11.35 -1.29
C THR A 47 -9.94 -9.89 -1.39
N PRO A 48 -11.26 -9.59 -1.37
CA PRO A 48 -11.80 -8.29 -1.78
C PRO A 48 -11.22 -7.09 -1.04
N THR A 49 -11.38 -7.00 0.28
CA THR A 49 -10.92 -5.85 1.09
C THR A 49 -9.41 -5.71 1.08
N CYS A 50 -8.70 -6.84 0.99
CA CYS A 50 -7.25 -6.84 0.92
C CYS A 50 -6.74 -6.16 -0.35
N SER A 51 -7.45 -6.37 -1.47
CA SER A 51 -7.07 -5.90 -2.80
C SER A 51 -7.68 -4.54 -3.18
N SER A 52 -8.79 -4.14 -2.55
CA SER A 52 -9.44 -2.86 -2.88
C SER A 52 -9.01 -1.71 -1.98
N THR A 53 -8.57 -1.97 -0.74
CA THR A 53 -8.31 -0.91 0.24
C THR A 53 -7.07 -1.12 1.09
N HIS A 54 -6.88 -2.31 1.68
CA HIS A 54 -5.86 -2.49 2.72
C HIS A 54 -4.42 -2.33 2.19
N LEU A 55 -4.01 -3.17 1.22
CA LEU A 55 -2.68 -3.08 0.59
C LEU A 55 -2.51 -1.78 -0.20
N PRO A 56 -3.48 -1.35 -1.05
CA PRO A 56 -3.37 -0.09 -1.78
C PRO A 56 -3.15 1.13 -0.88
N GLY A 57 -3.85 1.23 0.26
CA GLY A 57 -3.72 2.36 1.17
C GLY A 57 -2.33 2.47 1.81
N TYR A 58 -1.69 1.34 2.13
CA TYR A 58 -0.30 1.33 2.61
C TYR A 58 0.70 1.67 1.49
N ASN A 59 0.46 1.17 0.27
CA ASN A 59 1.29 1.45 -0.89
C ASN A 59 1.27 2.96 -1.25
N GLU A 60 0.09 3.59 -1.21
CA GLU A 60 -0.09 5.02 -1.48
C GLU A 60 0.61 5.90 -0.42
N LEU A 61 0.48 5.54 0.86
CA LEU A 61 1.05 6.32 1.96
C LEU A 61 2.53 6.00 2.25
N ALA A 62 3.16 5.09 1.51
CA ALA A 62 4.50 4.59 1.80
C ALA A 62 5.56 5.70 1.90
N LYS A 63 5.52 6.70 1.01
CA LYS A 63 6.43 7.85 1.07
C LYS A 63 6.22 8.71 2.30
N VAL A 64 4.97 8.85 2.76
CA VAL A 64 4.64 9.61 3.98
C VAL A 64 5.12 8.85 5.21
N PHE A 65 4.90 7.53 5.28
CA PHE A 65 5.47 6.70 6.34
C PHE A 65 6.99 6.84 6.40
N LYS A 66 7.67 6.79 5.25
CA LYS A 66 9.12 6.96 5.16
C LYS A 66 9.59 8.33 5.66
N ALA A 67 8.88 9.40 5.28
CA ALA A 67 9.16 10.75 5.76
C ALA A 67 8.96 10.89 7.29
N ASN A 68 8.19 9.99 7.91
CA ASN A 68 7.94 9.93 9.35
C ASN A 68 8.74 8.83 10.06
N GLY A 69 9.83 8.35 9.46
CA GLY A 69 10.80 7.47 10.12
C GLY A 69 10.50 5.97 10.02
N VAL A 70 9.58 5.55 9.16
CA VAL A 70 9.39 4.12 8.82
C VAL A 70 10.39 3.72 7.73
N ASP A 71 11.20 2.69 7.99
CA ASP A 71 12.19 2.18 7.05
C ASP A 71 11.56 1.29 5.99
N GLU A 72 10.56 0.49 6.38
CA GLU A 72 9.94 -0.53 5.54
C GLU A 72 8.46 -0.75 5.90
N ILE A 73 7.65 -1.07 4.88
CA ILE A 73 6.27 -1.52 5.07
C ILE A 73 6.19 -2.96 4.59
N VAL A 74 5.69 -3.84 5.45
CA VAL A 74 5.60 -5.28 5.20
C VAL A 74 4.15 -5.73 5.23
N CYS A 75 3.72 -6.39 4.16
CA CYS A 75 2.45 -7.10 4.09
C CYS A 75 2.68 -8.60 4.30
N ILE A 76 2.13 -9.19 5.35
CA ILE A 76 2.23 -10.64 5.62
C ILE A 76 0.91 -11.30 5.29
N SER A 77 0.95 -12.46 4.63
CA SER A 77 -0.24 -13.30 4.53
C SER A 77 0.13 -14.77 4.52
N VAL A 78 -0.81 -15.61 4.98
CA VAL A 78 -0.65 -17.06 5.01
C VAL A 78 -0.90 -17.60 3.59
N ASN A 79 0.03 -17.30 2.70
CA ASN A 79 0.07 -17.71 1.31
C ASN A 79 1.53 -18.00 0.95
N ASP A 80 1.75 -18.88 -0.03
CA ASP A 80 3.08 -19.12 -0.56
C ASP A 80 3.56 -17.95 -1.45
N THR A 81 4.85 -17.96 -1.74
CA THR A 81 5.51 -16.91 -2.52
C THR A 81 5.04 -16.82 -3.97
N PHE A 82 4.53 -17.90 -4.58
CA PHE A 82 4.05 -17.84 -5.95
C PHE A 82 2.78 -17.00 -6.01
N VAL A 83 1.86 -17.25 -5.09
CA VAL A 83 0.62 -16.46 -4.95
C VAL A 83 0.94 -15.02 -4.55
N MET A 84 1.80 -14.82 -3.54
CA MET A 84 2.12 -13.46 -3.06
C MET A 84 2.83 -12.62 -4.11
N ASN A 85 3.71 -13.21 -4.94
CA ASN A 85 4.41 -12.49 -6.00
C ASN A 85 3.46 -12.07 -7.14
N GLU A 86 2.55 -12.95 -7.57
CA GLU A 86 1.57 -12.59 -8.60
C GLU A 86 0.57 -11.57 -8.07
N TRP A 87 0.18 -11.67 -6.80
CA TRP A 87 -0.66 -10.66 -6.18
C TRP A 87 0.04 -9.31 -6.05
N ALA A 88 1.35 -9.29 -5.71
CA ALA A 88 2.13 -8.04 -5.68
C ALA A 88 2.09 -7.30 -7.02
N LYS A 89 2.24 -8.04 -8.12
CA LYS A 89 2.18 -7.51 -9.49
C LYS A 89 0.79 -7.02 -9.85
N ASP A 90 -0.24 -7.81 -9.57
CA ASP A 90 -1.64 -7.48 -9.82
C ASP A 90 -2.07 -6.20 -9.08
N GLN A 91 -1.51 -5.97 -7.89
CA GLN A 91 -1.81 -4.82 -7.04
C GLN A 91 -0.90 -3.61 -7.27
N GLU A 92 0.08 -3.72 -8.17
CA GLU A 92 1.09 -2.67 -8.43
C GLU A 92 1.74 -2.15 -7.13
N ALA A 93 2.00 -3.08 -6.20
CA ALA A 93 2.39 -2.78 -4.82
C ALA A 93 3.91 -2.56 -4.66
N GLU A 94 4.48 -1.66 -5.45
CA GLU A 94 5.93 -1.46 -5.54
C GLU A 94 6.59 -0.91 -4.25
N ASN A 95 5.81 -0.28 -3.36
CA ASN A 95 6.32 0.34 -2.14
C ASN A 95 6.13 -0.52 -0.87
N VAL A 96 5.63 -1.74 -1.01
CA VAL A 96 5.36 -2.65 0.11
C VAL A 96 6.04 -4.00 -0.12
N THR A 97 6.79 -4.48 0.86
CA THR A 97 7.39 -5.81 0.83
C THR A 97 6.35 -6.86 1.18
N LEU A 98 5.97 -7.72 0.24
CA LEU A 98 5.02 -8.82 0.46
C LEU A 98 5.76 -10.07 0.95
N ILE A 99 5.39 -10.57 2.13
CA ILE A 99 6.03 -11.71 2.80
C ILE A 99 5.08 -12.92 2.83
N PRO A 100 5.50 -14.05 2.25
CA PRO A 100 4.72 -15.28 2.19
C PRO A 100 4.90 -16.12 3.45
N ASP A 101 4.05 -15.91 4.45
CA ASP A 101 3.96 -16.76 5.65
C ASP A 101 3.19 -18.07 5.33
N GLY A 102 3.62 -18.79 4.28
CA GLY A 102 2.84 -19.88 3.69
C GLY A 102 2.52 -21.04 4.64
N ASN A 103 3.35 -21.24 5.67
CA ASN A 103 3.11 -22.23 6.74
C ASN A 103 2.28 -21.67 7.91
N GLY A 104 2.06 -20.35 7.96
CA GLY A 104 1.41 -19.67 9.07
C GLY A 104 2.24 -19.58 10.34
N GLU A 105 3.54 -19.84 10.28
CA GLU A 105 4.45 -19.89 11.45
C GLU A 105 4.55 -18.52 12.13
N PHE A 106 4.71 -17.46 11.34
CA PHE A 106 4.76 -16.11 11.89
C PHE A 106 3.40 -15.71 12.47
N SER A 107 2.33 -15.98 11.73
CA SER A 107 0.95 -15.70 12.16
C SER A 107 0.60 -16.46 13.45
N GLU A 108 1.05 -17.71 13.59
CA GLU A 108 0.86 -18.53 14.79
C GLU A 108 1.65 -17.99 15.97
N GLY A 109 2.92 -17.62 15.77
CA GLY A 109 3.75 -17.01 16.81
C GLY A 109 3.21 -15.66 17.31
N MET A 110 2.58 -14.90 16.41
CA MET A 110 1.85 -13.68 16.76
C MET A 110 0.53 -13.96 17.48
N GLY A 111 0.06 -15.21 17.49
CA GLY A 111 -1.25 -15.60 18.03
C GLY A 111 -2.42 -15.15 17.16
N MET A 112 -2.15 -14.83 15.89
CA MET A 112 -3.11 -14.29 14.93
C MET A 112 -3.59 -15.35 13.92
N LEU A 113 -3.10 -16.59 13.99
CA LEU A 113 -3.57 -17.67 13.13
C LEU A 113 -4.95 -18.16 13.58
N VAL A 114 -5.96 -18.00 12.72
CA VAL A 114 -7.36 -18.36 12.96
C VAL A 114 -7.85 -19.35 11.91
N ASP A 115 -8.89 -20.10 12.24
CA ASP A 115 -9.59 -20.95 11.27
C ASP A 115 -10.58 -20.13 10.44
N LYS A 116 -10.54 -20.31 9.12
CA LYS A 116 -11.45 -19.73 8.13
C LYS A 116 -11.96 -20.80 7.15
N ALA A 117 -12.13 -22.04 7.65
CA ALA A 117 -12.65 -23.16 6.87
C ALA A 117 -14.07 -22.92 6.32
N ASP A 118 -14.86 -22.06 6.95
CA ASP A 118 -16.17 -21.60 6.47
C ASP A 118 -16.11 -20.91 5.09
N LEU A 119 -14.97 -20.27 4.78
CA LEU A 119 -14.67 -19.68 3.47
C LEU A 119 -13.84 -20.60 2.56
N GLY A 120 -13.50 -21.81 3.03
CA GLY A 120 -12.62 -22.74 2.33
C GLY A 120 -11.13 -22.36 2.36
N PHE A 121 -10.71 -21.47 3.26
CA PHE A 121 -9.32 -21.00 3.31
C PHE A 121 -8.41 -21.83 4.22
N GLY A 122 -8.99 -22.63 5.12
CA GLY A 122 -8.27 -23.29 6.20
C GLY A 122 -7.76 -22.26 7.21
N LYS A 123 -6.59 -22.53 7.82
CA LYS A 123 -5.95 -21.59 8.75
C LYS A 123 -5.36 -20.39 8.01
N ARG A 124 -5.65 -19.17 8.47
CA ARG A 124 -5.15 -17.90 7.92
C ARG A 124 -4.87 -16.90 9.02
N SER A 125 -4.13 -15.84 8.70
CA SER A 125 -3.97 -14.74 9.64
C SER A 125 -5.30 -13.99 9.82
N TRP A 126 -5.58 -13.60 11.06
CA TRP A 126 -6.50 -12.53 11.36
C TRP A 126 -5.94 -11.20 10.82
N ARG A 127 -6.83 -10.24 10.54
CA ARG A 127 -6.43 -8.93 10.03
C ARG A 127 -5.93 -8.06 11.19
N TYR A 128 -4.72 -7.53 11.07
CA TYR A 128 -4.16 -6.59 12.02
C TYR A 128 -3.07 -5.74 11.36
N SER A 129 -2.71 -4.64 11.98
CA SER A 129 -1.46 -3.93 11.70
C SER A 129 -0.66 -3.70 12.97
N MET A 130 0.63 -3.45 12.84
CA MET A 130 1.52 -3.16 13.95
C MET A 130 2.69 -2.29 13.53
N LEU A 131 3.20 -1.52 14.48
CA LEU A 131 4.47 -0.83 14.37
C LEU A 131 5.52 -1.63 15.15
N VAL A 132 6.61 -1.99 14.47
CA VAL A 132 7.71 -2.78 15.02
C VAL A 132 8.98 -1.95 14.99
N LYS A 133 9.69 -1.85 16.11
CA LYS A 133 10.99 -1.16 16.21
C LYS A 133 12.05 -2.13 16.70
N ASP A 134 13.06 -2.39 15.88
CA ASP A 134 14.13 -3.35 16.18
C ASP A 134 13.56 -4.72 16.64
N GLY A 135 12.58 -5.23 15.89
CA GLY A 135 11.88 -6.47 16.21
C GLY A 135 10.95 -6.42 17.43
N LEU A 136 10.84 -5.31 18.17
CA LEU A 136 9.89 -5.13 19.26
C LEU A 136 8.57 -4.54 18.75
N VAL A 137 7.44 -5.18 19.06
CA VAL A 137 6.12 -4.65 18.72
C VAL A 137 5.82 -3.45 19.63
N GLU A 138 5.83 -2.24 19.08
CA GLU A 138 5.52 -1.02 19.82
C GLU A 138 4.01 -0.80 19.94
N LYS A 139 3.29 -1.02 18.83
CA LYS A 139 1.85 -0.83 18.76
C LYS A 139 1.21 -1.91 17.91
N MET A 140 0.02 -2.37 18.28
CA MET A 140 -0.76 -3.34 17.52
C MET A 140 -2.23 -2.90 17.40
N PHE A 141 -2.77 -2.95 16.19
CA PHE A 141 -4.16 -2.66 15.84
C PHE A 141 -4.81 -3.94 15.32
N ILE A 142 -5.43 -4.68 16.24
CA ILE A 142 -6.11 -5.95 15.93
C ILE A 142 -7.55 -5.63 15.56
N GLU A 143 -8.02 -6.10 14.41
CA GLU A 143 -9.42 -5.93 14.03
C GLU A 143 -10.36 -6.61 15.03
N PRO A 144 -11.56 -6.04 15.31
CA PRO A 144 -12.49 -6.63 16.26
C PRO A 144 -13.06 -7.95 15.73
N GLU A 145 -13.20 -8.94 16.60
CA GLU A 145 -13.77 -10.26 16.30
C GLU A 145 -15.29 -10.16 16.05
N GLU A 146 -15.67 -9.56 14.92
CA GLU A 146 -17.05 -9.37 14.45
C GLU A 146 -17.33 -10.19 13.18
N PRO A 147 -18.59 -10.55 12.90
CA PRO A 147 -18.97 -11.22 11.66
C PRO A 147 -18.59 -10.41 10.40
N GLY A 148 -18.24 -11.12 9.33
CA GLY A 148 -17.87 -10.52 8.04
C GLY A 148 -16.35 -10.36 7.88
N ASP A 149 -15.94 -9.29 7.21
CA ASP A 149 -14.54 -8.95 6.94
C ASP A 149 -14.17 -7.61 7.59
N PRO A 150 -13.93 -7.58 8.91
CA PRO A 150 -13.68 -6.34 9.64
C PRO A 150 -12.41 -5.66 9.15
N PHE A 151 -12.52 -4.35 8.92
CA PHE A 151 -11.43 -3.45 8.54
C PHE A 151 -11.73 -2.04 9.05
N LYS A 152 -11.42 -1.79 10.31
CA LYS A 152 -11.77 -0.57 11.07
C LYS A 152 -10.57 0.10 11.73
N VAL A 153 -9.51 -0.64 12.02
CA VAL A 153 -8.37 -0.15 12.85
C VAL A 153 -7.00 -0.49 12.27
N SER A 154 -6.91 -1.47 11.37
CA SER A 154 -5.64 -1.91 10.79
C SER A 154 -5.20 -1.10 9.56
N ASP A 155 -6.04 -0.17 9.10
CA ASP A 155 -5.77 0.65 7.92
C ASP A 155 -4.56 1.58 8.05
N ALA A 156 -4.01 1.97 6.90
CA ALA A 156 -2.84 2.83 6.83
C ALA A 156 -3.08 4.22 7.44
N GLY A 157 -4.30 4.75 7.39
CA GLY A 157 -4.63 6.04 8.00
C GLY A 157 -4.57 5.97 9.52
N THR A 158 -5.13 4.92 10.13
CA THR A 158 -5.02 4.67 11.57
C THR A 158 -3.57 4.54 12.00
N MET A 159 -2.75 3.77 11.27
CA MET A 159 -1.32 3.63 11.56
C MET A 159 -0.57 4.96 11.44
N LEU A 160 -0.79 5.72 10.35
CA LEU A 160 -0.12 7.00 10.15
C LEU A 160 -0.51 8.01 11.24
N ASN A 161 -1.78 8.07 11.63
CA ASN A 161 -2.24 8.95 12.70
C ASN A 161 -1.59 8.62 14.05
N TYR A 162 -1.32 7.34 14.32
CA TYR A 162 -0.59 6.93 15.52
C TYR A 162 0.88 7.36 15.48
N ILE A 163 1.54 7.20 14.33
CA ILE A 163 2.94 7.60 14.14
C ILE A 163 3.09 9.13 14.21
N ASN A 164 2.22 9.85 13.49
CA ASN A 164 2.18 11.30 13.45
C ASN A 164 0.81 11.79 12.96
N SER A 165 -0.03 12.29 13.88
CA SER A 165 -1.35 12.85 13.56
C SER A 165 -1.31 14.09 12.69
N GLU A 166 -0.18 14.79 12.64
CA GLU A 166 0.03 16.01 11.87
C GLU A 166 0.68 15.75 10.51
N ALA A 167 0.91 14.48 10.15
CA ALA A 167 1.52 14.13 8.87
C ALA A 167 0.63 14.60 7.70
N ALA A 168 1.21 15.40 6.81
CA ALA A 168 0.54 15.83 5.60
C ALA A 168 0.30 14.61 4.68
N LYS A 169 -0.96 14.38 4.33
CA LYS A 169 -1.33 13.36 3.33
C LYS A 169 -0.85 13.79 1.93
N PRO A 170 -0.45 12.84 1.08
CA PRO A 170 -0.04 13.18 -0.28
C PRO A 170 -1.24 13.76 -1.04
N LYS A 171 -0.95 14.66 -1.97
CA LYS A 171 -1.96 15.15 -2.91
C LYS A 171 -2.32 14.03 -3.87
N VAL A 172 -3.60 13.83 -4.13
CA VAL A 172 -4.05 12.84 -5.11
C VAL A 172 -4.09 13.51 -6.46
N VAL A 173 -3.16 13.15 -7.34
CA VAL A 173 -3.01 13.77 -8.67
C VAL A 173 -3.25 12.76 -9.77
N SER A 174 -4.12 13.12 -10.72
CA SER A 174 -4.33 12.34 -11.95
C SER A 174 -4.10 13.23 -13.17
N LEU A 175 -3.41 12.70 -14.18
CA LEU A 175 -3.02 13.40 -15.39
C LEU A 175 -3.52 12.62 -16.62
N PHE A 176 -4.49 13.16 -17.34
CA PHE A 176 -4.77 12.69 -18.70
C PHE A 176 -3.67 13.17 -19.64
N ALA A 177 -3.03 12.25 -20.35
CA ALA A 177 -1.90 12.54 -21.23
C ALA A 177 -1.98 11.80 -22.56
N LYS A 178 -1.06 12.09 -23.47
CA LYS A 178 -0.90 11.37 -24.75
C LYS A 178 0.58 11.19 -25.05
N ILE A 179 0.95 10.05 -25.61
CA ILE A 179 2.32 9.75 -26.04
C ILE A 179 2.79 10.81 -27.04
N GLY A 180 3.98 11.38 -26.81
CA GLY A 180 4.59 12.42 -27.66
C GLY A 180 4.05 13.84 -27.46
N CYS A 181 3.15 14.08 -26.50
CA CYS A 181 2.59 15.40 -26.21
C CYS A 181 3.57 16.29 -25.41
N PRO A 182 4.07 17.42 -25.96
CA PRO A 182 5.04 18.26 -25.27
C PRO A 182 4.44 19.00 -24.06
N PHE A 183 3.17 19.41 -24.12
CA PHE A 183 2.47 20.03 -22.99
C PHE A 183 2.30 19.06 -21.81
N CYS A 184 2.07 17.79 -22.12
CA CYS A 184 1.96 16.72 -21.13
C CYS A 184 3.32 16.49 -20.46
N ALA A 185 4.42 16.46 -21.23
CA ALA A 185 5.77 16.38 -20.68
C ALA A 185 6.07 17.57 -19.74
N ARG A 186 5.69 18.79 -20.12
CA ARG A 186 5.83 19.98 -19.27
C ARG A 186 5.05 19.84 -17.95
N ALA A 187 3.79 19.40 -18.00
CA ALA A 187 2.98 19.19 -16.79
C ALA A 187 3.64 18.17 -15.84
N LYS A 188 4.14 17.06 -16.39
CA LYS A 188 4.87 16.03 -15.62
C LYS A 188 6.12 16.59 -14.94
N THR A 189 6.90 17.42 -15.66
CA THR A 189 8.08 18.07 -15.08
C THR A 189 7.69 18.99 -13.92
N LEU A 190 6.64 19.80 -14.07
CA LEU A 190 6.16 20.68 -13.01
C LEU A 190 5.72 19.91 -11.76
N LEU A 191 4.97 18.81 -11.93
CA LEU A 191 4.56 17.96 -10.82
C LEU A 191 5.77 17.35 -10.11
N LYS A 192 6.73 16.82 -10.88
CA LYS A 192 7.97 16.24 -10.36
C LYS A 192 8.81 17.26 -9.59
N GLU A 193 8.95 18.48 -10.10
CA GLU A 193 9.69 19.57 -9.44
C GLU A 193 9.07 19.98 -8.10
N LYS A 194 7.75 19.82 -7.96
CA LYS A 194 7.02 20.06 -6.71
C LYS A 194 6.92 18.80 -5.82
N GLY A 195 7.53 17.69 -6.22
CA GLY A 195 7.48 16.43 -5.46
C GLY A 195 6.10 15.80 -5.41
N LEU A 196 5.24 16.09 -6.40
CA LEU A 196 3.90 15.52 -6.50
C LEU A 196 3.93 14.27 -7.37
N ASP A 197 3.59 13.14 -6.76
CA ASP A 197 3.29 11.91 -7.51
C ASP A 197 1.96 12.04 -8.22
N TYR A 198 1.80 11.32 -9.33
CA TYR A 198 0.59 11.35 -10.13
C TYR A 198 0.36 10.02 -10.85
N GLU A 199 -0.91 9.69 -11.06
CA GLU A 199 -1.34 8.64 -11.95
C GLU A 199 -1.50 9.22 -13.38
N GLU A 200 -0.95 8.54 -14.38
CA GLU A 200 -1.08 8.94 -15.78
C GLU A 200 -2.12 8.09 -16.51
N ILE A 201 -3.14 8.76 -17.05
CA ILE A 201 -4.19 8.14 -17.86
C ILE A 201 -3.91 8.46 -19.34
N VAL A 202 -3.36 7.51 -20.08
CA VAL A 202 -2.85 7.73 -21.44
C VAL A 202 -3.94 7.51 -22.49
N LEU A 203 -4.23 8.56 -23.27
CA LEU A 203 -5.13 8.47 -24.42
C LEU A 203 -4.57 7.56 -25.51
N GLY A 204 -5.39 6.59 -25.94
CA GLY A 204 -5.05 5.60 -26.96
C GLY A 204 -4.40 4.33 -26.43
N ARG A 205 -4.02 4.30 -25.14
CA ARG A 205 -3.58 3.09 -24.44
C ARG A 205 -4.60 2.68 -23.38
N ASP A 206 -4.89 3.59 -22.45
CA ASP A 206 -5.69 3.31 -21.25
C ASP A 206 -7.15 3.73 -21.47
N VAL A 207 -7.35 4.90 -22.10
CA VAL A 207 -8.68 5.44 -22.39
C VAL A 207 -8.75 6.11 -23.76
N THR A 208 -9.96 6.47 -24.19
CA THR A 208 -10.17 7.25 -25.42
C THR A 208 -10.54 8.70 -25.10
N THR A 209 -10.65 9.53 -26.15
CA THR A 209 -11.12 10.92 -26.04
C THR A 209 -12.52 11.05 -25.46
N ARG A 210 -13.32 9.97 -25.44
CA ARG A 210 -14.64 9.94 -24.80
C ARG A 210 -14.52 10.16 -23.29
N SER A 211 -13.62 9.43 -22.62
CA SER A 211 -13.42 9.55 -21.18
C SER A 211 -12.86 10.92 -20.82
N LEU A 212 -11.90 11.44 -21.60
CA LEU A 212 -11.38 12.80 -21.45
C LEU A 212 -12.53 13.82 -21.44
N ARG A 213 -13.37 13.82 -22.48
CA ARG A 213 -14.47 14.79 -22.61
C ARG A 213 -15.51 14.63 -21.51
N ALA A 214 -15.86 13.41 -21.16
CA ALA A 214 -16.86 13.14 -20.14
C ALA A 214 -16.42 13.60 -18.74
N VAL A 215 -15.14 13.41 -18.40
CA VAL A 215 -14.59 13.73 -17.07
C VAL A 215 -14.16 15.19 -16.96
N THR A 216 -13.58 15.76 -18.02
CA THR A 216 -12.94 17.08 -17.98
C THR A 216 -13.72 18.18 -18.70
N GLY A 217 -14.66 17.81 -19.58
CA GLY A 217 -15.26 18.74 -20.55
C GLY A 217 -14.31 19.19 -21.68
N ALA A 218 -13.02 18.89 -21.58
CA ALA A 218 -12.01 19.30 -22.56
C ALA A 218 -11.85 18.30 -23.71
N THR A 219 -11.29 18.78 -24.81
CA THR A 219 -11.00 17.95 -26.00
C THR A 219 -9.51 17.68 -26.22
N THR A 220 -8.65 18.31 -25.41
CA THR A 220 -7.19 18.27 -25.52
C THR A 220 -6.55 17.83 -24.20
N VAL A 221 -5.32 17.32 -24.30
CA VAL A 221 -4.46 16.97 -23.16
C VAL A 221 -3.26 17.92 -23.10
N PRO A 222 -2.63 18.11 -21.93
CA PRO A 222 -2.93 17.45 -20.65
C PRO A 222 -4.19 17.98 -19.97
N GLN A 223 -4.81 17.16 -19.12
CA GLN A 223 -5.81 17.60 -18.13
C GLN A 223 -5.45 17.02 -16.77
N ILE A 224 -5.25 17.89 -15.78
CA ILE A 224 -4.77 17.53 -14.44
C ILE A 224 -5.88 17.72 -13.42
N PHE A 225 -6.05 16.72 -12.56
CA PHE A 225 -6.82 16.81 -11.32
C PHE A 225 -5.88 16.81 -10.13
N ILE A 226 -6.19 17.61 -9.12
CA ILE A 226 -5.53 17.57 -7.80
C ILE A 226 -6.62 17.55 -6.74
N ASP A 227 -6.60 16.55 -5.85
CA ASP A 227 -7.59 16.32 -4.79
C ASP A 227 -9.03 16.35 -5.31
N GLY A 228 -9.27 15.71 -6.46
CA GLY A 228 -10.60 15.64 -7.10
C GLY A 228 -11.04 16.91 -7.84
N LYS A 229 -10.26 18.00 -7.80
CA LYS A 229 -10.56 19.24 -8.52
C LYS A 229 -9.84 19.26 -9.88
N LEU A 230 -10.58 19.54 -10.95
CA LEU A 230 -9.99 19.81 -12.27
C LEU A 230 -9.19 21.12 -12.21
N ILE A 231 -7.89 21.01 -12.43
CA ILE A 231 -6.97 22.15 -12.54
C ILE A 231 -6.91 22.66 -13.99
N GLY A 232 -6.94 21.75 -14.96
CA GLY A 232 -6.91 22.07 -16.38
C GLY A 232 -5.61 21.63 -17.05
N ASP A 233 -5.11 22.43 -17.98
CA ASP A 233 -3.92 22.11 -18.78
C ASP A 233 -2.58 22.46 -18.08
N SER A 234 -1.48 22.38 -18.82
CA SER A 234 -0.14 22.67 -18.30
C SER A 234 0.06 24.11 -17.85
N GLU A 235 -0.66 25.07 -18.44
CA GLU A 235 -0.56 26.48 -18.05
C GLU A 235 -1.34 26.73 -16.76
N ALA A 236 -2.57 26.21 -16.70
CA ALA A 236 -3.38 26.27 -15.49
C ALA A 236 -2.69 25.59 -14.30
N LEU A 237 -2.03 24.45 -14.53
CA LEU A 237 -1.22 23.78 -13.52
C LEU A 237 -0.06 24.67 -13.04
N ALA A 238 0.66 25.33 -13.94
CA ALA A 238 1.75 26.23 -13.57
C ALA A 238 1.25 27.39 -12.70
N SER A 239 0.11 27.99 -13.06
CA SER A 239 -0.52 29.04 -12.24
C SER A 239 -0.96 28.54 -10.88
N TYR A 240 -1.56 27.35 -10.80
CA TYR A 240 -1.97 26.73 -9.54
C TYR A 240 -0.77 26.50 -8.60
N LEU A 241 0.31 25.91 -9.12
CA LEU A 241 1.52 25.59 -8.34
C LEU A 241 2.37 26.82 -7.97
N ALA A 242 2.13 27.97 -8.60
CA ALA A 242 2.76 29.25 -8.25
C ALA A 242 2.00 30.00 -7.13
N ALA A 243 0.70 29.72 -6.99
CA ALA A 243 -0.16 30.31 -5.95
C ALA A 243 -0.25 29.48 -4.66
N SER A 244 0.35 28.28 -4.66
CA SER A 244 0.34 27.29 -3.57
C SER A 244 1.72 27.21 -2.92
#